data_AF-A0AAX1U8W6-F1
#
_entry.id   AF-A0AAX1U8W6-F1
#
_cell.length_a   1.000
_cell.length_b   1.000
_cell.length_c   1.000
_cell.angle_alpha   90.00
_cell.angle_beta   90.00
_cell.angle_gamma   90.00
#
_symmetry.space_group_name_H-M   'P 1'
#
loop_
_entity.id
_entity.type
_entity.pdbx_description
1 polymer ?
#
loop_
_entity_poly.entity_id
_entity_poly.type
_entity_poly.pdbx_seq_one_letter_code
_entity_poly.pdbx_strand_id
1 'polypeptide(L)'
;MIYSKSTKKQKMNRIMILLMITFILGTSIGIGGTFIFHKVTAKETLSYGDERQFKEEMSRDWEDGYVLGFKPLNLPIDEGLQEFIYCLSYGYNIDYAFVLALIDQESLFDANSISNTGDYGLFQINKVNHESLMKTLGLNDISDPYENTRGGLFMLRKLFEKYESPNKVLMAYNMGERGASVLWDKDVNNTPYSLSIMEKAKEYKEMLEGKEGN
;
A
#
# COMPACT_ATOMS: atom_id res chain seq x y z
N MET A 1 -23.34 -9.39 -5.49
CA MET A 1 -23.70 -8.12 -4.82
C MET A 1 -22.99 -7.02 -5.59
N ILE A 2 -23.74 -6.22 -6.34
CA ILE A 2 -23.21 -5.24 -7.30
C ILE A 2 -22.97 -3.95 -6.53
N TYR A 3 -21.72 -3.47 -6.46
CA TYR A 3 -21.40 -2.14 -5.94
C TYR A 3 -21.98 -1.08 -6.90
N SER A 4 -23.21 -0.63 -6.62
CA SER A 4 -23.92 0.37 -7.40
C SER A 4 -23.56 1.79 -6.93
N LYS A 5 -23.11 2.63 -7.87
CA LYS A 5 -22.71 4.06 -7.74
C LYS A 5 -23.85 5.02 -7.33
N SER A 6 -24.92 4.58 -6.66
CA SER A 6 -26.06 5.44 -6.31
C SER A 6 -26.52 5.25 -4.86
N THR A 7 -26.14 6.19 -3.98
CA THR A 7 -26.95 6.73 -2.85
C THR A 7 -26.15 7.60 -1.85
N LYS A 8 -24.81 7.62 -1.87
CA LYS A 8 -24.02 8.32 -0.83
C LYS A 8 -23.82 9.84 -1.01
N LYS A 9 -24.31 10.46 -2.09
CA LYS A 9 -24.26 11.92 -2.30
C LYS A 9 -25.11 12.72 -1.27
N GLN A 10 -25.94 12.06 -0.46
CA GLN A 10 -26.86 12.70 0.49
C GLN A 10 -26.48 12.52 1.97
N LYS A 11 -25.33 11.91 2.30
CA LYS A 11 -24.83 11.78 3.68
C LYS A 11 -23.42 12.37 3.89
N MET A 12 -22.90 13.09 2.90
CA MET A 12 -21.72 13.95 3.02
C MET A 12 -22.14 15.30 3.61
N ASN A 13 -22.11 15.43 4.95
CA ASN A 13 -22.03 16.73 5.65
C ASN A 13 -21.82 16.65 7.18
N ARG A 14 -21.24 15.58 7.76
CA ARG A 14 -21.05 15.51 9.23
C ARG A 14 -19.71 14.99 9.77
N ILE A 15 -18.76 14.53 8.94
CA ILE A 15 -17.54 13.85 9.45
C ILE A 15 -16.23 14.58 9.07
N MET A 16 -16.27 15.63 8.22
CA MET A 16 -15.08 16.41 7.84
C MET A 16 -14.48 17.31 8.95
N ILE A 17 -14.93 17.23 10.21
CA ILE A 17 -14.51 18.16 11.28
C ILE A 17 -13.85 17.45 12.48
N LEU A 18 -13.91 16.12 12.63
CA LEU A 18 -13.53 15.48 13.91
C LEU A 18 -12.10 14.92 14.02
N LEU A 19 -11.33 14.77 12.93
CA LEU A 19 -9.98 14.16 12.98
C LEU A 19 -8.81 15.15 12.81
N MET A 20 -9.07 16.45 12.82
CA MET A 20 -8.06 17.46 13.20
C MET A 20 -7.78 17.48 14.73
N ILE A 21 -8.48 16.67 15.53
CA ILE A 21 -8.49 16.79 17.01
C ILE A 21 -7.42 15.94 17.72
N THR A 22 -6.67 15.05 17.06
CA THR A 22 -5.59 14.27 17.72
C THR A 22 -4.18 14.81 17.47
N PHE A 23 -4.04 16.08 17.06
CA PHE A 23 -2.79 16.85 17.10
C PHE A 23 -2.45 17.42 18.50
N ILE A 24 -3.04 16.92 19.58
CA ILE A 24 -2.72 17.35 20.96
C ILE A 24 -2.71 16.08 21.79
N LEU A 25 -1.55 15.50 22.12
CA LEU A 25 -0.72 15.91 23.26
C LEU A 25 0.77 15.69 22.95
N GLY A 26 1.42 16.73 22.45
CA GLY A 26 2.86 16.81 22.30
C GLY A 26 3.29 18.27 22.15
N THR A 27 3.45 18.94 23.30
CA THR A 27 4.08 20.27 23.49
C THR A 27 3.38 21.51 22.92
N SER A 28 2.60 22.15 23.81
CA SER A 28 2.58 23.59 24.14
C SER A 28 3.27 24.63 23.24
N ILE A 29 2.44 25.61 22.84
CA ILE A 29 2.68 27.06 22.59
C ILE A 29 3.28 27.45 21.22
N GLY A 30 2.48 28.16 20.41
CA GLY A 30 3.02 29.09 19.41
C GLY A 30 2.20 29.32 18.13
N ILE A 31 1.09 30.06 18.26
CA ILE A 31 0.54 31.07 17.31
C ILE A 31 0.82 30.90 15.80
N GLY A 32 -0.27 30.79 15.02
CA GLY A 32 -0.40 31.48 13.73
C GLY A 32 -0.55 30.57 12.53
N GLY A 33 -1.70 30.66 11.86
CA GLY A 33 -2.08 29.80 10.75
C GLY A 33 -1.10 29.73 9.58
N THR A 34 -0.74 28.51 9.20
CA THR A 34 -0.25 28.10 7.88
C THR A 34 -0.62 26.63 7.64
N PHE A 35 -1.91 26.30 7.50
CA PHE A 35 -2.34 24.93 7.18
C PHE A 35 -3.19 24.83 5.90
N ILE A 36 -3.04 25.77 4.98
CA ILE A 36 -3.63 25.64 3.64
C ILE A 36 -2.54 25.94 2.61
N PHE A 37 -2.34 25.00 1.67
CA PHE A 37 -1.39 25.00 0.55
C PHE A 37 0.08 24.64 0.85
N HIS A 38 0.34 23.41 1.31
CA HIS A 38 1.46 22.67 0.70
C HIS A 38 0.96 22.07 -0.61
N LYS A 39 0.87 22.98 -1.58
CA LYS A 39 0.55 22.72 -2.98
C LYS A 39 1.53 21.65 -3.46
N VAL A 40 0.99 20.54 -3.96
CA VAL A 40 1.61 19.56 -4.87
C VAL A 40 2.96 20.03 -5.41
N THR A 41 4.02 19.74 -4.66
CA THR A 41 5.41 19.77 -5.09
C THR A 41 6.14 18.59 -4.48
N ALA A 42 5.60 17.39 -4.67
CA ALA A 42 6.40 16.17 -4.67
C ALA A 42 6.89 15.94 -6.11
N LYS A 43 7.69 16.87 -6.62
CA LYS A 43 8.58 16.60 -7.74
C LYS A 43 9.97 16.44 -7.16
N GLU A 44 10.22 15.36 -6.42
CA GLU A 44 11.57 15.01 -5.94
C GLU A 44 11.58 13.61 -5.30
N THR A 45 12.44 12.73 -5.83
CA THR A 45 12.97 11.46 -5.27
C THR A 45 11.97 10.45 -4.66
N LEU A 46 11.87 9.25 -5.26
CA LEU A 46 11.26 8.06 -4.64
C LEU A 46 11.98 7.76 -3.32
N SER A 47 11.46 8.27 -2.21
CA SER A 47 11.80 7.85 -0.86
C SER A 47 10.82 6.75 -0.49
N TYR A 48 11.27 5.50 -0.55
CA TYR A 48 10.48 4.37 -0.10
C TYR A 48 10.51 4.27 1.41
N GLY A 49 9.34 4.34 2.04
CA GLY A 49 9.21 4.21 3.47
C GLY A 49 9.49 5.53 4.21
N ASP A 50 8.52 5.94 5.02
CA ASP A 50 8.67 6.97 6.04
C ASP A 50 9.26 6.36 7.33
N GLU A 51 9.90 7.13 8.20
CA GLU A 51 10.38 6.71 9.54
C GLU A 51 9.23 6.43 10.54
N ARG A 52 7.99 6.82 10.23
CA ARG A 52 6.82 6.60 11.10
C ARG A 52 6.60 5.12 11.47
N GLN A 53 6.49 4.80 12.76
CA GLN A 53 6.13 3.45 13.20
C GLN A 53 4.61 3.23 13.26
N PHE A 54 4.10 2.28 12.49
CA PHE A 54 2.73 1.81 12.49
C PHE A 54 2.62 0.54 13.35
N LYS A 55 1.72 0.58 14.34
CA LYS A 55 1.41 -0.57 15.21
C LYS A 55 0.04 -1.18 14.91
N GLU A 56 -0.79 -0.45 14.17
CA GLU A 56 -2.19 -0.74 13.92
C GLU A 56 -2.54 -0.31 12.49
N GLU A 57 -3.72 -0.70 12.04
CA GLU A 57 -4.22 -0.35 10.73
C GLU A 57 -4.57 1.14 10.61
N MET A 58 -4.49 1.65 9.39
CA MET A 58 -5.07 2.94 9.05
C MET A 58 -6.60 2.96 9.13
N SER A 59 -7.15 4.13 9.50
CA SER A 59 -8.60 4.37 9.50
C SER A 59 -9.21 4.15 8.12
N ARG A 60 -10.45 3.63 8.08
CA ARG A 60 -11.24 3.45 6.86
C ARG A 60 -11.81 4.74 6.28
N ASP A 61 -11.68 5.85 7.00
CA ASP A 61 -12.16 7.17 6.55
C ASP A 61 -11.10 7.81 5.64
N TRP A 62 -10.96 7.28 4.42
CA TRP A 62 -10.07 7.84 3.41
C TRP A 62 -10.77 8.90 2.56
N GLU A 63 -9.96 9.81 2.02
CA GLU A 63 -10.36 10.88 1.11
C GLU A 63 -10.45 10.34 -0.31
N ASP A 64 -11.51 10.68 -1.07
CA ASP A 64 -11.80 10.17 -2.42
C ASP A 64 -10.53 10.09 -3.28
N GLY A 65 -10.25 8.91 -3.85
CA GLY A 65 -8.96 8.65 -4.50
C GLY A 65 -8.71 9.59 -5.66
N TYR A 66 -9.76 10.03 -6.36
CA TYR A 66 -9.65 11.01 -7.43
C TYR A 66 -9.18 12.39 -6.93
N VAL A 67 -9.51 12.75 -5.68
CA VAL A 67 -9.00 13.98 -5.05
C VAL A 67 -7.50 13.86 -4.77
N LEU A 68 -7.03 12.66 -4.42
CA LEU A 68 -5.63 12.35 -4.21
C LEU A 68 -4.83 12.21 -5.52
N GLY A 69 -5.50 12.15 -6.68
CA GLY A 69 -4.88 12.03 -7.99
C GLY A 69 -4.86 10.61 -8.56
N PHE A 70 -5.72 9.72 -8.06
CA PHE A 70 -5.94 8.39 -8.61
C PHE A 70 -6.33 8.46 -10.09
N LYS A 71 -5.74 7.57 -10.87
CA LYS A 71 -6.11 7.32 -12.27
C LYS A 71 -6.21 5.80 -12.46
N PRO A 72 -7.36 5.28 -12.93
CA PRO A 72 -7.47 3.85 -13.18
C PRO A 72 -6.59 3.44 -14.35
N LEU A 73 -6.03 2.23 -14.25
CA LEU A 73 -5.35 1.55 -15.34
C LEU A 73 -6.21 0.40 -15.86
N ASN A 74 -5.89 -0.09 -17.06
CA ASN A 74 -6.52 -1.27 -17.62
C ASN A 74 -5.91 -2.55 -17.01
N LEU A 75 -6.32 -2.88 -15.78
CA LEU A 75 -5.88 -4.05 -15.02
C LEU A 75 -7.04 -5.04 -14.86
N PRO A 76 -6.78 -6.35 -14.64
CA PRO A 76 -7.84 -7.35 -14.46
C PRO A 76 -8.44 -7.32 -13.04
N ILE A 77 -8.57 -6.12 -12.46
CA ILE A 77 -9.26 -5.81 -11.19
C ILE A 77 -10.12 -4.56 -11.39
N ASP A 78 -11.24 -4.47 -10.67
CA ASP A 78 -12.17 -3.35 -10.85
C ASP A 78 -11.59 -2.01 -10.37
N GLU A 79 -12.12 -0.92 -10.92
CA GLU A 79 -11.71 0.45 -10.59
C GLU A 79 -11.79 0.76 -9.10
N GLY A 80 -12.79 0.22 -8.38
CA GLY A 80 -12.96 0.45 -6.95
C GLY A 80 -11.87 -0.21 -6.12
N LEU A 81 -11.45 -1.42 -6.50
CA LEU A 81 -10.32 -2.10 -5.87
C LEU A 81 -8.99 -1.41 -6.20
N GLN A 82 -8.80 -0.93 -7.43
CA GLN A 82 -7.63 -0.11 -7.79
C GLN A 82 -7.56 1.19 -6.96
N GLU A 83 -8.69 1.92 -6.86
CA GLU A 83 -8.79 3.14 -6.05
C GLU A 83 -8.48 2.86 -4.58
N PHE A 84 -8.98 1.74 -4.05
CA PHE A 84 -8.71 1.31 -2.69
C PHE A 84 -7.23 1.03 -2.45
N ILE A 85 -6.57 0.27 -3.35
CA ILE A 85 -5.12 0.02 -3.28
C ILE A 85 -4.36 1.34 -3.34
N TYR A 86 -4.74 2.27 -4.22
CA TYR A 86 -4.13 3.58 -4.33
C TYR A 86 -4.23 4.39 -3.03
N CYS A 87 -5.43 4.53 -2.47
CA CYS A 87 -5.66 5.28 -1.24
C CYS A 87 -4.90 4.67 -0.06
N LEU A 88 -4.87 3.34 0.04
CA LEU A 88 -4.17 2.66 1.12
C LEU A 88 -2.65 2.76 0.97
N SER A 89 -2.14 2.67 -0.27
CA SER A 89 -0.72 2.91 -0.57
C SER A 89 -0.31 4.34 -0.20
N TYR A 90 -1.11 5.33 -0.59
CA TYR A 90 -0.92 6.73 -0.22
C TYR A 90 -0.87 6.90 1.30
N GLY A 91 -1.83 6.30 2.01
CA GLY A 91 -1.90 6.35 3.47
C GLY A 91 -0.66 5.77 4.16
N TYR A 92 -0.18 4.61 3.69
CA TYR A 92 1.03 3.98 4.20
C TYR A 92 2.34 4.62 3.70
N ASN A 93 2.25 5.65 2.86
CA ASN A 93 3.38 6.29 2.19
C ASN A 93 4.25 5.26 1.42
N ILE A 94 3.58 4.41 0.65
CA ILE A 94 4.19 3.44 -0.27
C ILE A 94 3.82 3.86 -1.68
N ASP A 95 4.81 3.89 -2.58
CA ASP A 95 4.59 4.24 -3.98
C ASP A 95 3.59 3.28 -4.64
N TYR A 96 2.54 3.83 -5.26
CA TYR A 96 1.48 3.01 -5.84
C TYR A 96 1.98 2.12 -7.00
N ALA A 97 2.92 2.59 -7.81
CA ALA A 97 3.48 1.82 -8.91
C ALA A 97 4.26 0.60 -8.40
N PHE A 98 4.93 0.72 -7.26
CA PHE A 98 5.53 -0.42 -6.56
C PHE A 98 4.51 -1.47 -6.17
N VAL A 99 3.40 -1.03 -5.60
CA VAL A 99 2.36 -1.92 -5.05
C VAL A 99 1.69 -2.66 -6.19
N LEU A 100 1.41 -1.98 -7.29
CA LEU A 100 0.97 -2.61 -8.53
C LEU A 100 1.99 -3.64 -9.04
N ALA A 101 3.27 -3.29 -9.09
CA ALA A 101 4.33 -4.20 -9.52
C ALA A 101 4.47 -5.45 -8.63
N LEU A 102 4.28 -5.29 -7.32
CA LEU A 102 4.28 -6.41 -6.39
C LEU A 102 3.08 -7.32 -6.64
N ILE A 103 1.86 -6.77 -6.72
CA ILE A 103 0.63 -7.56 -6.98
C ILE A 103 0.72 -8.29 -8.33
N ASP A 104 1.25 -7.64 -9.36
CA ASP A 104 1.52 -8.23 -10.66
C ASP A 104 2.43 -9.46 -10.52
N GLN A 105 3.57 -9.29 -9.84
CA GLN A 105 4.54 -10.38 -9.61
C GLN A 105 3.98 -11.52 -8.76
N GLU A 106 3.12 -11.22 -7.78
CA GLU A 106 2.57 -12.20 -6.84
C GLU A 106 1.42 -13.01 -7.43
N SER A 107 0.46 -12.35 -8.09
CA SER A 107 -0.77 -13.03 -8.50
C SER A 107 -1.24 -12.71 -9.91
N LEU A 108 -0.52 -11.88 -10.68
CA LEU A 108 -1.01 -11.30 -11.93
C LEU A 108 -2.38 -10.65 -11.75
N PHE A 109 -2.59 -10.03 -10.57
CA PHE A 109 -3.86 -9.45 -10.11
C PHE A 109 -5.03 -10.44 -9.96
N ASP A 110 -4.79 -11.75 -9.93
CA ASP A 110 -5.83 -12.72 -9.59
C ASP A 110 -6.11 -12.70 -8.07
N ALA A 111 -7.23 -12.11 -7.69
CA ALA A 111 -7.70 -12.03 -6.31
C ALA A 111 -8.02 -13.40 -5.68
N ASN A 112 -8.25 -14.44 -6.50
CA ASN A 112 -8.58 -15.79 -6.03
C ASN A 112 -7.35 -16.73 -6.05
N SER A 113 -6.16 -16.22 -6.40
CA SER A 113 -4.95 -17.03 -6.49
C SER A 113 -4.61 -17.68 -5.14
N ILE A 114 -4.40 -18.99 -5.15
CA ILE A 114 -3.91 -19.75 -4.00
C ILE A 114 -2.71 -20.60 -4.44
N SER A 115 -1.54 -20.34 -3.86
CA SER A 115 -0.33 -21.10 -4.16
C SER A 115 -0.35 -22.50 -3.53
N ASN A 116 0.52 -23.38 -4.02
CA ASN A 116 0.76 -24.70 -3.41
C ASN A 116 1.31 -24.62 -1.97
N THR A 117 1.94 -23.50 -1.61
CA THR A 117 2.48 -23.22 -0.27
C THR A 117 1.46 -22.54 0.65
N GLY A 118 0.24 -22.30 0.16
CA GLY A 118 -0.86 -21.70 0.93
C GLY A 118 -0.73 -20.19 1.05
N ASP A 119 -0.36 -19.52 -0.03
CA ASP A 119 -0.33 -18.07 -0.18
C ASP A 119 -1.60 -17.60 -0.88
N TYR A 120 -2.24 -16.54 -0.38
CA TYR A 120 -3.60 -16.17 -0.78
C TYR A 120 -3.68 -14.79 -1.42
N GLY A 121 -4.47 -14.70 -2.48
CA GLY A 121 -4.97 -13.47 -3.08
C GLY A 121 -3.91 -12.62 -3.76
N LEU A 122 -4.23 -11.33 -3.92
CA LEU A 122 -3.42 -10.33 -4.64
C LEU A 122 -1.98 -10.22 -4.11
N PHE A 123 -1.83 -10.28 -2.80
CA PHE A 123 -0.54 -10.10 -2.12
C PHE A 123 0.13 -11.43 -1.76
N GLN A 124 -0.45 -12.57 -2.18
CA GLN A 124 0.04 -13.92 -1.87
C GLN A 124 0.45 -14.05 -0.40
N ILE A 125 -0.45 -13.71 0.51
CA ILE A 125 -0.16 -13.74 1.95
C ILE A 125 -0.20 -15.19 2.42
N ASN A 126 0.95 -15.70 2.90
CA ASN A 126 1.03 -17.05 3.43
C ASN A 126 0.10 -17.26 4.64
N LYS A 127 -0.57 -18.41 4.69
CA LYS A 127 -1.46 -18.84 5.78
C LYS A 127 -0.85 -18.72 7.18
N VAL A 128 0.47 -18.86 7.33
CA VAL A 128 1.14 -18.71 8.63
C VAL A 128 0.98 -17.29 9.21
N ASN A 129 0.73 -16.29 8.38
CA ASN A 129 0.53 -14.90 8.80
C ASN A 129 -0.94 -14.56 9.06
N HIS A 130 -1.89 -15.38 8.62
CA HIS A 130 -3.32 -15.05 8.60
C HIS A 130 -3.85 -14.73 9.99
N GLU A 131 -3.65 -15.63 10.97
CA GLU A 131 -4.19 -15.45 12.32
C GLU A 131 -3.71 -14.12 12.96
N SER A 132 -2.40 -13.84 12.86
CA SER A 132 -1.83 -12.61 13.43
C SER A 132 -2.36 -11.37 12.72
N LEU A 133 -2.45 -11.38 11.38
CA LEU A 133 -2.93 -10.24 10.60
C LEU A 133 -4.41 -9.98 10.87
N MET A 134 -5.23 -11.03 10.84
CA MET A 134 -6.67 -10.94 11.11
C MET A 134 -6.93 -10.38 12.49
N LYS A 135 -6.19 -10.83 13.50
CA LYS A 135 -6.29 -10.28 14.86
C LYS A 135 -5.82 -8.83 14.95
N THR A 136 -4.71 -8.48 14.30
CA THR A 136 -4.09 -7.14 14.38
C THR A 136 -4.94 -6.08 13.67
N LEU A 137 -5.55 -6.43 12.54
CA LEU A 137 -6.27 -5.50 11.66
C LEU A 137 -7.80 -5.69 11.70
N GLY A 138 -8.29 -6.60 12.56
CA GLY A 138 -9.70 -6.96 12.63
C GLY A 138 -10.27 -7.45 11.29
N LEU A 139 -9.50 -8.27 10.57
CA LEU A 139 -9.94 -8.89 9.31
C LEU A 139 -10.77 -10.13 9.60
N ASN A 140 -11.71 -10.42 8.71
CA ASN A 140 -12.61 -11.56 8.78
C ASN A 140 -12.22 -12.66 7.79
N ASP A 141 -11.67 -12.28 6.62
CA ASP A 141 -11.36 -13.19 5.52
C ASP A 141 -10.22 -12.65 4.65
N ILE A 142 -9.03 -13.25 4.77
CA ILE A 142 -7.85 -12.90 3.94
C ILE A 142 -8.06 -13.21 2.44
N SER A 143 -9.07 -14.02 2.07
CA SER A 143 -9.40 -14.27 0.66
C SER A 143 -10.25 -13.17 0.02
N ASP A 144 -10.85 -12.27 0.82
CA ASP A 144 -11.47 -11.06 0.28
C ASP A 144 -10.38 -10.11 -0.23
N PRO A 145 -10.46 -9.59 -1.48
CA PRO A 145 -9.40 -8.78 -2.06
C PRO A 145 -9.11 -7.46 -1.32
N TYR A 146 -10.11 -6.87 -0.66
CA TYR A 146 -9.91 -5.65 0.11
C TYR A 146 -9.19 -5.96 1.43
N GLU A 147 -9.58 -7.04 2.11
CA GLU A 147 -8.90 -7.48 3.33
C GLU A 147 -7.50 -8.05 3.07
N ASN A 148 -7.30 -8.77 1.95
CA ASN A 148 -5.99 -9.19 1.46
C ASN A 148 -5.07 -7.99 1.23
N THR A 149 -5.59 -6.94 0.57
CA THR A 149 -4.86 -5.69 0.32
C THR A 149 -4.47 -4.99 1.62
N ARG A 150 -5.35 -4.96 2.63
CA ARG A 150 -5.05 -4.41 3.96
C ARG A 150 -3.91 -5.16 4.63
N GLY A 151 -3.94 -6.49 4.60
CA GLY A 151 -2.89 -7.33 5.16
C GLY A 151 -1.54 -7.15 4.45
N GLY A 152 -1.54 -7.17 3.12
CA GLY A 152 -0.33 -7.10 2.31
C GLY A 152 0.39 -5.76 2.44
N LEU A 153 -0.35 -4.65 2.34
CA LEU A 153 0.22 -3.31 2.53
C LEU A 153 0.68 -3.07 3.96
N PHE A 154 -0.01 -3.62 4.97
CA PHE A 154 0.45 -3.57 6.35
C PHE A 154 1.80 -4.30 6.52
N MET A 155 1.91 -5.54 6.03
CA MET A 155 3.18 -6.29 6.06
C MET A 155 4.30 -5.52 5.36
N LEU A 156 4.01 -4.99 4.17
CA LEU A 156 4.98 -4.24 3.39
C LEU A 156 5.44 -2.98 4.11
N ARG A 157 4.52 -2.26 4.76
CA ARG A 157 4.86 -1.10 5.58
C ARG A 157 5.79 -1.46 6.74
N LYS A 158 5.50 -2.55 7.46
CA LYS A 158 6.35 -3.04 8.56
C LYS A 158 7.77 -3.37 8.08
N LEU A 159 7.94 -3.83 6.86
CA LEU A 159 9.26 -4.07 6.27
C LEU A 159 9.97 -2.76 5.91
N PHE A 160 9.25 -1.78 5.34
CA PHE A 160 9.81 -0.44 5.06
C PHE A 160 10.22 0.32 6.33
N GLU A 161 9.60 0.06 7.49
CA GLU A 161 10.05 0.60 8.78
C GLU A 161 11.40 0.02 9.25
N LYS A 162 11.75 -1.18 8.77
CA LYS A 162 12.96 -1.90 9.18
C LYS A 162 14.10 -1.75 8.18
N TYR A 163 13.77 -1.59 6.90
CA TYR A 163 14.73 -1.65 5.80
C TYR A 163 14.50 -0.50 4.83
N GLU A 164 15.52 0.35 4.66
CA GLU A 164 15.47 1.52 3.78
C GLU A 164 15.49 1.15 2.28
N SER A 165 15.98 -0.05 1.93
CA SER A 165 16.12 -0.47 0.53
C SER A 165 14.87 -1.20 0.05
N PRO A 166 14.23 -0.76 -1.05
CA PRO A 166 13.11 -1.47 -1.68
C PRO A 166 13.46 -2.91 -2.03
N ASN A 167 14.70 -3.15 -2.49
CA ASN A 167 15.14 -4.50 -2.79
C ASN A 167 15.20 -5.37 -1.53
N LYS A 168 15.69 -4.84 -0.41
CA LYS A 168 15.70 -5.58 0.87
C LYS A 168 14.28 -5.87 1.35
N VAL A 169 13.38 -4.90 1.22
CA VAL A 169 11.95 -5.10 1.56
C VAL A 169 11.35 -6.22 0.73
N LEU A 170 11.52 -6.20 -0.60
CA LEU A 170 11.02 -7.26 -1.47
C LEU A 170 11.64 -8.62 -1.17
N MET A 171 12.94 -8.67 -0.88
CA MET A 171 13.59 -9.90 -0.46
C MET A 171 12.94 -10.44 0.82
N ALA A 172 12.79 -9.61 1.84
CA ALA A 172 12.18 -10.00 3.11
C ALA A 172 10.71 -10.39 2.96
N TYR A 173 9.97 -9.75 2.05
CA TYR A 173 8.59 -10.09 1.74
C TYR A 173 8.50 -11.52 1.16
N ASN A 174 9.34 -11.83 0.17
CA ASN A 174 9.34 -13.11 -0.55
C ASN A 174 9.89 -14.29 0.27
N MET A 175 11.06 -14.12 0.91
CA MET A 175 11.76 -15.24 1.57
C MET A 175 11.81 -15.14 3.09
N GLY A 176 11.06 -14.19 3.66
CA GLY A 176 11.11 -13.85 5.08
C GLY A 176 12.38 -13.09 5.47
N GLU A 177 12.29 -12.32 6.55
CA GLU A 177 13.43 -11.55 7.10
C GLU A 177 14.64 -12.44 7.39
N ARG A 178 14.42 -13.65 7.93
CA ARG A 178 15.49 -14.61 8.20
C ARG A 178 16.18 -15.05 6.92
N GLY A 179 15.44 -15.44 5.88
CA GLY A 179 16.02 -15.86 4.60
C GLY A 179 16.79 -14.74 3.93
N ALA A 180 16.23 -13.53 3.96
CA ALA A 180 16.84 -12.35 3.37
C ALA A 180 18.13 -11.94 4.12
N SER A 181 18.15 -12.02 5.46
CA SER A 181 19.33 -11.70 6.27
C SER A 181 20.55 -12.54 5.92
N VAL A 182 20.37 -13.83 5.61
CA VAL A 182 21.46 -14.73 5.18
C VAL A 182 22.12 -14.26 3.88
N LEU A 183 21.37 -13.59 3.00
CA LEU A 183 21.89 -13.02 1.76
C LEU A 183 22.54 -11.65 2.02
N TRP A 184 21.94 -10.82 2.87
CA TRP A 184 22.53 -9.53 3.24
C TRP A 184 23.88 -9.68 3.95
N ASP A 185 24.05 -10.71 4.78
CA ASP A 185 25.33 -11.05 5.43
C ASP A 185 26.44 -11.43 4.43
N LYS A 186 26.06 -11.70 3.17
CA LYS A 186 26.95 -11.98 2.04
C LYS A 186 27.00 -10.83 1.03
N ASP A 187 26.57 -9.63 1.43
CA ASP A 187 26.47 -8.43 0.61
C ASP A 187 25.54 -8.55 -0.61
N VAL A 188 24.64 -9.55 -0.62
CA VAL A 188 23.61 -9.71 -1.66
C VAL A 188 22.38 -8.92 -1.24
N ASN A 189 22.23 -7.70 -1.78
CA ASN A 189 21.18 -6.74 -1.40
C ASN A 189 20.00 -6.67 -2.40
N ASN A 190 19.96 -7.57 -3.38
CA ASN A 190 18.87 -7.75 -4.33
C ASN A 190 18.86 -9.19 -4.85
N THR A 191 17.74 -9.61 -5.44
CA THR A 191 17.57 -10.91 -6.11
C THR A 191 16.84 -10.72 -7.44
N PRO A 192 16.80 -11.74 -8.32
CA PRO A 192 15.99 -11.66 -9.54
C PRO A 192 14.53 -11.27 -9.27
N TYR A 193 13.94 -11.76 -8.18
CA TYR A 193 12.60 -11.38 -7.73
C TYR A 193 12.50 -9.89 -7.39
N SER A 194 13.45 -9.35 -6.61
CA SER A 194 13.36 -7.93 -6.25
C SER A 194 13.62 -7.03 -7.45
N LEU A 195 14.54 -7.42 -8.34
CA LEU A 195 14.87 -6.67 -9.56
C LEU A 195 13.71 -6.67 -10.57
N SER A 196 12.99 -7.79 -10.75
CA SER A 196 11.84 -7.84 -11.67
C SER A 196 10.73 -6.89 -11.26
N ILE A 197 10.41 -6.84 -9.97
CA ILE A 197 9.41 -5.91 -9.42
C ILE A 197 9.88 -4.46 -9.56
N MET A 198 11.15 -4.16 -9.27
CA MET A 198 11.66 -2.79 -9.41
C MET A 198 11.63 -2.30 -10.85
N GLU A 199 11.82 -3.18 -11.84
CA GLU A 199 11.65 -2.84 -13.25
C GLU A 199 10.18 -2.63 -13.60
N LYS A 200 9.31 -3.56 -13.19
CA LYS A 200 7.87 -3.46 -13.40
C LYS A 200 7.25 -2.21 -12.76
N ALA A 201 7.77 -1.77 -11.62
CA ALA A 201 7.35 -0.54 -10.95
C ALA A 201 7.67 0.72 -11.77
N LYS A 202 8.76 0.72 -12.55
CA LYS A 202 9.04 1.82 -13.49
C LYS A 202 8.02 1.85 -14.62
N GLU A 203 7.67 0.69 -15.18
CA GLU A 203 6.64 0.59 -16.23
C GLU A 203 5.29 1.13 -15.73
N TYR A 204 4.85 0.70 -14.53
CA TYR A 204 3.61 1.22 -13.95
C TYR A 204 3.67 2.72 -13.69
N LYS A 205 4.82 3.24 -13.28
CA LYS A 205 5.00 4.67 -13.07
C LYS A 205 4.85 5.45 -14.38
N GLU A 206 5.43 4.96 -15.47
CA GLU A 206 5.29 5.56 -16.80
C GLU A 206 3.83 5.55 -17.27
N MET A 207 3.11 4.44 -17.06
CA MET A 207 1.67 4.33 -17.35
C MET A 207 0.85 5.36 -16.55
N LEU A 208 1.12 5.52 -15.24
CA LEU A 208 0.42 6.48 -14.38
C LEU A 208 0.74 7.96 -14.74
N GLU A 209 1.95 8.21 -15.22
CA GLU A 209 2.37 9.53 -15.73
C GLU A 209 1.79 9.85 -17.12
N GLY A 210 1.18 8.87 -17.81
CA GLY A 210 0.64 9.03 -19.16
C GLY A 210 1.71 9.06 -20.25
N LYS A 211 2.89 8.49 -19.97
CA LYS A 211 3.92 8.22 -20.97
C LYS A 211 3.67 6.84 -21.55
N GLU A 212 2.66 6.73 -22.42
CA GLU A 212 2.57 5.53 -23.25
C GLU A 212 3.82 5.48 -24.14
N GLY A 213 4.54 4.36 -24.06
CA GLY A 213 5.72 4.10 -24.90
C GLY A 213 5.34 4.22 -26.37
N ASN A 214 6.10 5.06 -27.09
CA ASN A 214 6.02 5.20 -28.55
C ASN A 214 6.23 3.85 -29.27
#